data_AF-A0AAP9ZWJ8-F1
#
_entry.id   AF-A0AAP9ZWJ8-F1
#
_cell.length_a   1.000
_cell.length_b   1.000
_cell.length_c   1.000
_cell.angle_alpha   90.00
_cell.angle_beta   90.00
_cell.angle_gamma   90.00
#
_symmetry.space_group_name_H-M   'P 1'
#
loop_
_entity.id
_entity.type
_entity.pdbx_description
1 polymer ?
#
loop_
_entity_poly.entity_id
_entity_poly.type
_entity_poly.pdbx_seq_one_letter_code
_entity_poly.pdbx_strand_id
1 'polypeptide(L)'
;MSDQLQKFMFNAAPVRGEIVSLRNTWQEVLARRDYPAPVRTVLGEMMAACALLSANLKFHGTLIMQIFGDGPVQMLVVQCGSDLSMRATAKFAGDAAQTIGDDTRFASLVNASGHGRCVITLDPADKLPGQQPYQGIVPLNGVDGPLESVSQVLEHYMHHSEQLDTRLWLAADRDRAVGMLLQKLPGDGGIVPRNAETDIDTWERVCTLGATLSAKELLEVEPEVVFRRLFWQENVQHFEPAGTRFQCSCSREKVGAMLRMLGREEVDSVIVERGHVEIHCEFCNQRYEFDPVDVAQLFAAPGVETGIAPATDQRH
;
A
#
# COMPACT_ATOMS: atom_id res chain seq x y z
N MET A 1 -6.53 20.33 6.08
CA MET A 1 -5.33 19.62 5.60
C MET A 1 -5.81 18.46 4.77
N SER A 2 -5.46 18.46 3.51
CA SER A 2 -5.77 17.41 2.54
C SER A 2 -4.66 16.36 2.56
N ASP A 3 -5.00 15.13 2.22
CA ASP A 3 -3.99 14.13 1.94
C ASP A 3 -3.15 14.59 0.74
N GLN A 4 -1.83 14.48 0.88
CA GLN A 4 -0.91 15.05 -0.09
C GLN A 4 0.32 14.16 -0.24
N LEU A 5 0.67 13.89 -1.49
CA LEU A 5 1.97 13.41 -1.90
C LEU A 5 2.71 14.54 -2.61
N GLN A 6 3.89 14.89 -2.11
CA GLN A 6 4.72 15.97 -2.63
C GLN A 6 6.05 15.41 -3.11
N LYS A 7 6.33 15.57 -4.40
CA LYS A 7 7.61 15.18 -5.01
C LYS A 7 8.57 16.36 -5.02
N PHE A 8 9.85 16.08 -4.91
CA PHE A 8 10.92 17.06 -5.03
C PHE A 8 12.23 16.45 -5.56
N MET A 9 13.11 17.29 -6.11
CA MET A 9 14.39 16.89 -6.69
C MET A 9 15.49 17.85 -6.27
N PHE A 10 16.65 17.32 -5.92
CA PHE A 10 17.82 18.12 -5.58
C PHE A 10 18.50 18.57 -6.88
N ASN A 11 18.60 19.88 -7.12
CA ASN A 11 19.13 20.40 -8.39
C ASN A 11 20.64 20.13 -8.56
N ALA A 12 21.36 19.96 -7.44
CA ALA A 12 22.81 19.77 -7.42
C ALA A 12 23.27 18.31 -7.60
N ALA A 13 22.34 17.33 -7.59
CA ALA A 13 22.68 15.91 -7.66
C ALA A 13 21.53 15.06 -8.22
N PRO A 14 21.82 13.86 -8.75
CA PRO A 14 20.80 12.91 -9.18
C PRO A 14 20.11 12.27 -7.96
N VAL A 15 19.42 13.06 -7.13
CA VAL A 15 18.68 12.59 -5.97
C VAL A 15 17.26 13.13 -6.05
N ARG A 16 16.28 12.26 -5.85
CA ARG A 16 14.88 12.64 -5.70
C ARG A 16 14.41 12.34 -4.30
N GLY A 17 13.38 13.07 -3.88
CA GLY A 17 12.70 12.80 -2.66
C GLY A 17 11.20 13.00 -2.77
N GLU A 18 10.50 12.39 -1.84
CA GLU A 18 9.05 12.44 -1.77
C GLU A 18 8.62 12.45 -0.32
N ILE A 19 7.52 13.14 -0.04
CA ILE A 19 6.88 13.12 1.28
C ILE A 19 5.38 12.94 1.09
N VAL A 20 4.79 12.06 1.89
CA VAL A 20 3.35 11.76 1.87
C VAL A 20 2.76 11.96 3.26
N SER A 21 1.57 12.57 3.31
CA SER A 21 0.73 12.60 4.49
C SER A 21 -0.67 12.13 4.12
N LEU A 22 -1.09 11.02 4.70
CA LEU A 22 -2.40 10.39 4.52
C LEU A 22 -3.19 10.56 5.82
N ARG A 23 -4.22 11.39 5.81
CA ARG A 23 -5.14 11.56 6.92
C ARG A 23 -6.50 10.98 6.58
N ASN A 24 -7.23 11.58 5.64
CA ASN A 24 -8.60 11.18 5.30
C ASN A 24 -8.63 9.77 4.70
N THR A 25 -7.74 9.48 3.75
CA THR A 25 -7.57 8.15 3.14
C THR A 25 -7.28 7.09 4.19
N TRP A 26 -6.50 7.42 5.22
CA TRP A 26 -6.20 6.52 6.32
C TRP A 26 -7.39 6.34 7.27
N GLN A 27 -8.06 7.43 7.64
CA GLN A 27 -9.28 7.40 8.45
C GLN A 27 -10.36 6.54 7.81
N GLU A 28 -10.54 6.63 6.49
CA GLU A 28 -11.48 5.78 5.76
C GLU A 28 -11.16 4.29 5.97
N VAL A 29 -9.90 3.87 5.85
CA VAL A 29 -9.51 2.47 6.13
C VAL A 29 -9.86 2.06 7.56
N LEU A 30 -9.52 2.88 8.55
CA LEU A 30 -9.77 2.59 9.97
C LEU A 30 -11.26 2.62 10.35
N ALA A 31 -12.07 3.44 9.68
CA ALA A 31 -13.51 3.48 9.89
C ALA A 31 -14.20 2.16 9.50
N ARG A 32 -13.57 1.35 8.63
CA ARG A 32 -14.13 0.10 8.12
C ARG A 32 -13.81 -1.10 9.00
N ARG A 33 -12.68 -1.07 9.71
CA ARG A 33 -12.19 -2.16 10.58
C ARG A 33 -11.38 -1.60 11.75
N ASP A 34 -11.65 -2.10 12.94
CA ASP A 34 -10.85 -1.81 14.13
C ASP A 34 -9.63 -2.74 14.17
N TYR A 35 -8.45 -2.15 14.26
CA TYR A 35 -7.17 -2.88 14.26
C TYR A 35 -6.41 -2.61 15.55
N PRO A 36 -5.77 -3.64 16.15
CA PRO A 36 -4.82 -3.46 17.25
C PRO A 36 -3.74 -2.46 16.88
N ALA A 37 -3.21 -1.72 17.87
CA ALA A 37 -2.29 -0.62 17.62
C ALA A 37 -1.07 -0.99 16.75
N PRO A 38 -0.37 -2.13 16.99
CA PRO A 38 0.76 -2.52 16.15
C PRO A 38 0.37 -2.80 14.69
N VAL A 39 -0.80 -3.40 14.48
CA VAL A 39 -1.31 -3.74 13.14
C VAL A 39 -1.66 -2.47 12.38
N ARG A 40 -2.30 -1.52 13.08
CA ARG A 40 -2.60 -0.20 12.54
C ARG A 40 -1.33 0.52 12.11
N THR A 41 -0.30 0.54 12.94
CA THR A 41 0.98 1.17 12.60
C THR A 41 1.60 0.54 11.36
N VAL A 42 1.75 -0.79 11.34
CA VAL A 42 2.36 -1.48 10.18
C VAL A 42 1.53 -1.28 8.90
N LEU A 43 0.20 -1.38 8.98
CA LEU A 43 -0.67 -1.19 7.81
C LEU A 43 -0.63 0.25 7.29
N GLY A 44 -0.57 1.24 8.19
CA GLY A 44 -0.43 2.65 7.83
C GLY A 44 0.94 2.96 7.21
N GLU A 45 2.03 2.42 7.76
CA GLU A 45 3.36 2.51 7.16
C GLU A 45 3.40 1.89 5.76
N MET A 46 2.77 0.72 5.57
CA MET A 46 2.62 0.12 4.24
C MET A 46 1.81 1.00 3.28
N MET A 47 0.77 1.70 3.75
CA MET A 47 0.03 2.66 2.94
C MET A 47 0.90 3.84 2.50
N ALA A 48 1.58 4.49 3.45
CA ALA A 48 2.50 5.58 3.12
C ALA A 48 3.58 5.12 2.13
N ALA A 49 4.18 3.95 2.37
CA ALA A 49 5.15 3.36 1.47
C ALA A 49 4.59 3.09 0.07
N CYS A 50 3.42 2.46 -0.05
CA CYS A 50 2.77 2.22 -1.35
C CYS A 50 2.55 3.51 -2.13
N ALA A 51 2.14 4.60 -1.48
CA ALA A 51 1.96 5.89 -2.14
C ALA A 51 3.29 6.43 -2.68
N LEU A 52 4.35 6.43 -1.87
CA LEU A 52 5.70 6.86 -2.26
C LEU A 52 6.25 6.02 -3.42
N LEU A 53 6.14 4.69 -3.34
CA LEU A 53 6.63 3.83 -4.42
C LEU A 53 5.84 4.04 -5.73
N SER A 54 4.55 4.35 -5.63
CA SER A 54 3.68 4.55 -6.80
C SER A 54 3.90 5.88 -7.51
N ALA A 55 4.42 6.91 -6.83
CA ALA A 55 4.46 8.26 -7.39
C ALA A 55 5.43 8.45 -8.57
N ASN A 56 6.39 7.56 -8.73
CA ASN A 56 7.40 7.59 -9.80
C ASN A 56 7.20 6.55 -10.89
N LEU A 57 6.16 5.75 -10.74
CA LEU A 57 5.90 4.64 -11.61
C LEU A 57 5.20 5.15 -12.88
N LYS A 58 5.91 5.09 -14.02
CA LYS A 58 5.39 5.45 -15.35
C LYS A 58 4.48 4.36 -15.92
N PHE A 59 3.63 3.75 -15.09
CA PHE A 59 2.70 2.72 -15.53
C PHE A 59 1.27 3.09 -15.16
N HIS A 60 0.33 2.64 -15.99
CA HIS A 60 -1.09 2.72 -15.73
C HIS A 60 -1.54 1.37 -15.15
N GLY A 61 -1.94 1.36 -13.87
CA GLY A 61 -2.29 0.13 -13.17
C GLY A 61 -2.28 0.26 -11.64
N THR A 62 -2.11 -0.86 -10.95
CA THR A 62 -2.06 -0.93 -9.47
C THR A 62 -0.74 -1.50 -8.96
N LEU A 63 -0.11 -0.83 -8.00
CA LEU A 63 0.93 -1.40 -7.14
C LEU A 63 0.24 -2.08 -5.95
N ILE A 64 0.59 -3.35 -5.72
CA ILE A 64 0.06 -4.14 -4.62
C ILE A 64 1.24 -4.54 -3.73
N MET A 65 1.22 -4.13 -2.48
CA MET A 65 2.17 -4.57 -1.47
C MET A 65 1.48 -5.53 -0.52
N GLN A 66 2.06 -6.71 -0.33
CA GLN A 66 1.52 -7.74 0.54
C GLN A 66 2.58 -8.25 1.48
N ILE A 67 2.28 -8.32 2.76
CA ILE A 67 3.07 -9.11 3.71
C ILE A 67 2.30 -10.40 3.99
N PHE A 68 2.90 -11.53 3.67
CA PHE A 68 2.43 -12.85 4.11
C PHE A 68 3.20 -13.19 5.37
N GLY A 69 2.50 -13.24 6.50
CA GLY A 69 3.09 -13.50 7.79
C GLY A 69 2.90 -14.92 8.27
N ASP A 70 3.76 -15.34 9.19
CA ASP A 70 3.67 -16.61 9.92
C ASP A 70 3.42 -16.39 11.43
N GLY A 71 3.03 -15.17 11.80
CA GLY A 71 2.66 -14.76 13.16
C GLY A 71 1.15 -14.57 13.34
N PRO A 72 0.72 -13.81 14.38
CA PRO A 72 -0.69 -13.51 14.61
C PRO A 72 -1.36 -12.75 13.46
N VAL A 73 -0.60 -12.03 12.65
CA VAL A 73 -1.05 -11.42 11.39
C VAL A 73 -0.59 -12.30 10.23
N GLN A 74 -1.54 -12.95 9.56
CA GLN A 74 -1.27 -13.86 8.43
C GLN A 74 -1.10 -13.11 7.12
N MET A 75 -1.78 -11.97 6.95
CA MET A 75 -1.70 -11.20 5.73
C MET A 75 -1.96 -9.72 5.97
N LEU A 76 -1.14 -8.86 5.37
CA LEU A 76 -1.42 -7.44 5.20
C LEU A 76 -1.41 -7.16 3.70
N VAL A 77 -2.37 -6.38 3.20
CA VAL A 77 -2.46 -6.01 1.79
C VAL A 77 -2.74 -4.53 1.68
N VAL A 78 -1.92 -3.84 0.90
CA VAL A 78 -2.16 -2.47 0.46
C VAL A 78 -2.15 -2.42 -1.06
N GLN A 79 -3.08 -1.69 -1.64
CA GLN A 79 -3.13 -1.42 -3.07
C GLN A 79 -3.14 0.09 -3.30
N CYS A 80 -2.36 0.52 -4.28
CA CYS A 80 -2.29 1.92 -4.72
C CYS A 80 -2.37 1.94 -6.25
N GLY A 81 -3.42 2.57 -6.78
CA GLY A 81 -3.55 2.83 -8.21
C GLY A 81 -2.61 3.94 -8.68
N SER A 82 -2.35 4.01 -9.98
CA SER A 82 -1.57 5.09 -10.61
C SER A 82 -2.17 6.49 -10.40
N ASP A 83 -3.44 6.56 -10.03
CA ASP A 83 -4.19 7.78 -9.69
C ASP A 83 -4.27 8.04 -8.17
N LEU A 84 -3.43 7.36 -7.39
CA LEU A 84 -3.36 7.41 -5.92
C LEU A 84 -4.69 7.06 -5.23
N SER A 85 -5.51 6.24 -5.89
CA SER A 85 -6.59 5.51 -5.24
C SER A 85 -6.03 4.38 -4.39
N MET A 86 -6.42 4.31 -3.12
CA MET A 86 -5.80 3.42 -2.15
C MET A 86 -6.82 2.59 -1.38
N ARG A 87 -6.43 1.38 -1.01
CA ARG A 87 -7.15 0.54 -0.06
C ARG A 87 -6.20 -0.41 0.66
N ALA A 88 -6.57 -0.79 1.87
CA ALA A 88 -5.75 -1.66 2.69
C ALA A 88 -6.62 -2.61 3.51
N THR A 89 -6.06 -3.76 3.88
CA THR A 89 -6.70 -4.72 4.80
C THR A 89 -5.65 -5.62 5.47
N ALA A 90 -6.07 -6.25 6.57
CA ALA A 90 -5.27 -7.20 7.33
C ALA A 90 -6.11 -8.45 7.67
N LYS A 91 -5.46 -9.61 7.67
CA LYS A 91 -6.03 -10.90 8.09
C LYS A 91 -5.25 -11.47 9.27
N PHE A 92 -5.99 -11.96 10.25
CA PHE A 92 -5.47 -12.51 11.49
C PHE A 92 -5.57 -14.03 11.51
N ALA A 93 -4.69 -14.67 12.29
CA ALA A 93 -4.80 -16.10 12.58
C ALA A 93 -5.91 -16.33 13.62
N GLY A 94 -7.07 -16.83 13.19
CA GLY A 94 -8.22 -17.03 14.08
C GLY A 94 -8.57 -15.74 14.83
N ASP A 95 -8.70 -15.83 16.16
CA ASP A 95 -9.03 -14.71 17.04
C ASP A 95 -7.81 -13.93 17.55
N ALA A 96 -6.64 -14.09 16.92
CA ALA A 96 -5.38 -13.47 17.37
C ALA A 96 -5.42 -11.93 17.46
N ALA A 97 -6.36 -11.27 16.79
CA ALA A 97 -6.56 -9.82 16.93
C ALA A 97 -6.74 -9.38 18.39
N GLN A 98 -7.36 -10.22 19.23
CA GLN A 98 -7.65 -9.92 20.64
C GLN A 98 -6.44 -10.14 21.56
N THR A 99 -5.40 -10.82 21.09
CA THR A 99 -4.22 -11.21 21.88
C THR A 99 -2.96 -10.43 21.52
N ILE A 100 -3.00 -9.62 20.45
CA ILE A 100 -1.90 -8.72 20.07
C ILE A 100 -1.83 -7.59 21.10
N GLY A 101 -0.74 -7.55 21.86
CA GLY A 101 -0.47 -6.47 22.81
C GLY A 101 0.05 -5.21 22.12
N ASP A 102 -0.13 -4.05 22.75
CA ASP A 102 0.24 -2.76 22.16
C ASP A 102 1.76 -2.63 21.87
N ASP A 103 2.60 -3.37 22.60
CA ASP A 103 4.06 -3.37 22.44
C ASP A 103 4.59 -4.49 21.51
N THR A 104 3.69 -5.21 20.80
CA THR A 104 4.11 -6.27 19.87
C THR A 104 4.95 -5.68 18.73
N ARG A 105 6.19 -6.16 18.59
CA ARG A 105 7.14 -5.74 17.55
C ARG A 105 6.76 -6.28 16.17
N PHE A 106 7.22 -5.60 15.13
CA PHE A 106 6.99 -5.98 13.72
C PHE A 106 7.35 -7.45 13.44
N ALA A 107 8.56 -7.89 13.78
CA ALA A 107 8.99 -9.27 13.52
C ALA A 107 8.11 -10.30 14.25
N SER A 108 7.71 -10.04 15.50
CA SER A 108 6.78 -10.93 16.23
C SER A 108 5.36 -10.93 15.65
N LEU A 109 4.95 -9.83 15.01
CA LEU A 109 3.62 -9.66 14.43
C LEU A 109 3.44 -10.48 13.14
N VAL A 110 4.45 -10.43 12.26
CA VAL A 110 4.36 -10.98 10.89
C VAL A 110 5.45 -12.00 10.53
N ASN A 111 6.47 -12.19 11.37
CA ASN A 111 7.62 -13.06 11.09
C ASN A 111 8.02 -13.89 12.31
N ALA A 112 7.03 -14.37 13.08
CA ALA A 112 7.22 -15.05 14.36
C ALA A 112 8.09 -16.32 14.25
N SER A 113 8.03 -17.02 13.12
CA SER A 113 8.85 -18.23 12.87
C SER A 113 9.90 -18.04 11.78
N GLY A 114 10.09 -16.81 11.27
CA GLY A 114 11.09 -16.51 10.24
C GLY A 114 10.69 -16.88 8.81
N HIS A 115 9.43 -17.23 8.54
CA HIS A 115 8.94 -17.59 7.19
C HIS A 115 8.10 -16.48 6.55
N GLY A 116 8.00 -15.32 7.18
CA GLY A 116 7.31 -14.16 6.65
C GLY A 116 8.00 -13.62 5.39
N ARG A 117 7.20 -13.08 4.47
CA ARG A 117 7.70 -12.45 3.24
C ARG A 117 6.86 -11.26 2.82
N CYS A 118 7.51 -10.27 2.22
CA CYS A 118 6.88 -9.16 1.51
C CYS A 118 6.86 -9.45 0.01
N VAL A 119 5.75 -9.14 -0.65
CA VAL A 119 5.55 -9.29 -2.09
C VAL A 119 5.07 -7.96 -2.63
N ILE A 120 5.80 -7.43 -3.62
CA ILE A 120 5.43 -6.21 -4.34
C ILE A 120 5.05 -6.63 -5.75
N THR A 121 3.79 -6.40 -6.12
CA THR A 121 3.26 -6.71 -7.45
C THR A 121 2.99 -5.40 -8.18
N LEU A 122 3.49 -5.29 -9.40
CA LEU A 122 3.10 -4.24 -10.35
C LEU A 122 2.11 -4.87 -11.33
N ASP A 123 0.86 -4.43 -11.24
CA ASP A 123 -0.24 -4.97 -12.03
C ASP A 123 -0.75 -3.94 -13.05
N PRO A 124 -0.31 -3.99 -14.33
CA PRO A 124 -0.77 -3.06 -15.35
C PRO A 124 -2.25 -3.25 -15.65
N ALA A 125 -2.98 -2.15 -15.87
CA ALA A 125 -4.37 -2.22 -16.29
C ALA A 125 -4.49 -2.75 -17.74
N ASP A 126 -3.51 -2.41 -18.59
CA ASP A 126 -3.50 -2.71 -20.03
C ASP A 126 -2.73 -4.00 -20.37
N LYS A 127 -2.78 -5.01 -19.48
CA LYS A 127 -2.12 -6.31 -19.70
C LYS A 127 -2.64 -7.00 -20.97
N LEU A 128 -1.72 -7.48 -21.79
CA LEU A 128 -2.05 -8.36 -22.91
C LEU A 128 -2.55 -9.72 -22.38
N PRO A 129 -3.42 -10.43 -23.12
CA PRO A 129 -3.81 -11.79 -22.76
C PRO A 129 -2.58 -12.69 -22.54
N GLY A 130 -2.48 -13.30 -21.37
CA GLY A 130 -1.35 -14.14 -20.97
C GLY A 130 -0.17 -13.41 -20.34
N GLN A 131 -0.16 -12.07 -20.32
CA GLN A 131 0.87 -11.28 -19.64
C GLN A 131 0.69 -11.36 -18.12
N GLN A 132 1.73 -11.84 -17.43
CA GLN A 132 1.74 -11.91 -15.98
C GLN A 132 2.19 -10.57 -15.37
N PRO A 133 1.62 -10.16 -14.22
CA PRO A 133 2.13 -9.04 -13.44
C PRO A 133 3.60 -9.27 -13.04
N TYR A 134 4.36 -8.18 -12.94
CA TYR A 134 5.70 -8.27 -12.35
C TYR A 134 5.57 -8.42 -10.83
N GLN A 135 6.35 -9.33 -10.23
CA GLN A 135 6.34 -9.57 -8.79
C GLN A 135 7.76 -9.66 -8.24
N GLY A 136 8.06 -8.81 -7.27
CA GLY A 136 9.23 -8.89 -6.41
C GLY A 136 8.87 -9.53 -5.08
N ILE A 137 9.68 -10.48 -4.61
CA ILE A 137 9.47 -11.17 -3.33
C ILE A 137 10.71 -10.96 -2.46
N VAL A 138 10.49 -10.55 -1.20
CA VAL A 138 11.55 -10.30 -0.23
C VAL A 138 11.25 -11.04 1.07
N PRO A 139 12.16 -11.88 1.56
CA PRO A 139 12.01 -12.47 2.88
C PRO A 139 12.06 -11.39 3.95
N LEU A 140 11.34 -11.58 5.07
CA LEU A 140 11.42 -10.67 6.22
C LEU A 140 12.66 -10.93 7.09
N ASN A 141 13.61 -11.73 6.60
CA ASN A 141 14.92 -11.93 7.20
C ASN A 141 15.97 -11.27 6.32
N GLY A 142 16.79 -10.40 6.92
CA GLY A 142 18.01 -9.89 6.33
C GLY A 142 19.21 -10.79 6.64
N VAL A 143 20.39 -10.30 6.28
CA VAL A 143 21.68 -11.00 6.51
C VAL A 143 21.98 -11.13 8.01
N ASP A 144 21.65 -10.10 8.80
CA ASP A 144 22.01 -10.00 10.22
C ASP A 144 20.87 -10.40 11.17
N GLY A 145 19.78 -10.97 10.65
CA GLY A 145 18.60 -11.36 11.43
C GLY A 145 17.27 -10.88 10.82
N PRO A 146 16.16 -10.98 11.57
CA PRO A 146 14.86 -10.50 11.11
C PRO A 146 14.89 -8.99 10.87
N LEU A 147 14.18 -8.54 9.83
CA LEU A 147 13.95 -7.12 9.58
C LEU A 147 12.90 -6.62 10.58
N GLU A 148 13.14 -5.44 11.15
CA GLU A 148 12.39 -4.93 12.31
C GLU A 148 11.36 -3.85 11.94
N SER A 149 11.25 -3.47 10.67
CA SER A 149 10.30 -2.45 10.21
C SER A 149 9.97 -2.56 8.71
N VAL A 150 8.86 -1.97 8.29
CA VAL A 150 8.47 -1.86 6.88
C VAL A 150 9.54 -1.12 6.07
N SER A 151 10.10 -0.04 6.60
CA SER A 151 11.21 0.69 5.95
C SER A 151 12.39 -0.23 5.63
N GLN A 152 12.87 -1.02 6.59
CA GLN A 152 13.99 -1.93 6.37
C GLN A 152 13.70 -3.00 5.31
N VAL A 153 12.47 -3.54 5.29
CA VAL A 153 12.02 -4.50 4.26
C VAL A 153 12.09 -3.89 2.87
N LEU A 154 11.64 -2.64 2.73
CA LEU A 154 11.61 -1.96 1.44
C LEU A 154 12.98 -1.43 1.02
N GLU A 155 13.81 -0.94 1.94
CA GLU A 155 15.21 -0.59 1.64
C GLU A 155 15.98 -1.83 1.18
N HIS A 156 15.78 -2.97 1.85
CA HIS A 156 16.37 -4.25 1.45
C HIS A 156 15.87 -4.68 0.05
N TYR A 157 14.57 -4.54 -0.24
CA TYR A 157 14.02 -4.77 -1.57
C TYR A 157 14.68 -3.89 -2.63
N MET A 158 14.72 -2.58 -2.40
CA MET A 158 15.21 -1.61 -3.39
C MET A 158 16.69 -1.81 -3.71
N HIS A 159 17.50 -2.12 -2.68
CA HIS A 159 18.91 -2.38 -2.87
C HIS A 159 19.18 -3.66 -3.68
N HIS A 160 18.46 -4.76 -3.39
CA HIS A 160 18.76 -6.06 -4.01
C HIS A 160 18.02 -6.31 -5.32
N SER A 161 16.77 -5.85 -5.44
CA SER A 161 15.91 -6.13 -6.60
C SER A 161 15.92 -5.00 -7.62
N GLU A 162 15.90 -3.75 -7.17
CA GLU A 162 15.85 -2.57 -8.06
C GLU A 162 17.23 -1.93 -8.30
N GLN A 163 18.24 -2.29 -7.49
CA GLN A 163 19.58 -1.69 -7.50
C GLN A 163 19.56 -0.16 -7.34
N LEU A 164 18.68 0.32 -6.46
CA LEU A 164 18.52 1.75 -6.16
C LEU A 164 18.79 2.02 -4.68
N ASP A 165 19.76 2.89 -4.41
CA ASP A 165 19.99 3.42 -3.07
C ASP A 165 18.75 4.21 -2.64
N THR A 166 18.01 3.68 -1.68
CA THR A 166 16.72 4.22 -1.22
C THR A 166 16.72 4.26 0.29
N ARG A 167 16.20 5.35 0.85
CA ARG A 167 15.94 5.52 2.28
C ARG A 167 14.48 5.87 2.52
N LEU A 168 13.89 5.25 3.54
CA LEU A 168 12.48 5.35 3.86
C LEU A 168 12.28 5.64 5.35
N TRP A 169 11.61 6.75 5.64
CA TRP A 169 11.13 7.07 6.98
C TRP A 169 9.61 6.94 6.95
N LEU A 170 9.06 6.03 7.73
CA LEU A 170 7.64 5.74 7.78
C LEU A 170 7.15 5.85 9.22
N ALA A 171 5.93 6.35 9.41
CA ALA A 171 5.25 6.31 10.69
C ALA A 171 3.73 6.29 10.47
N ALA A 172 3.00 5.69 11.40
CA ALA A 172 1.55 5.73 11.39
C ALA A 172 0.95 5.59 12.79
N ASP A 173 -0.14 6.32 13.03
CA ASP A 173 -0.93 6.28 14.26
C ASP A 173 -2.43 6.19 13.97
N ARG A 174 -3.27 6.62 14.92
CA ARG A 174 -4.74 6.65 14.75
C ARG A 174 -5.20 7.68 13.74
N ASP A 175 -4.47 8.76 13.58
CA ASP A 175 -4.89 9.96 12.88
C ASP A 175 -4.29 10.03 11.47
N ARG A 176 -3.01 9.66 11.33
CA ARG A 176 -2.23 9.84 10.09
C ARG A 176 -1.34 8.62 9.80
N ALA A 177 -1.13 8.39 8.50
CA ALA A 177 -0.05 7.57 7.97
C ALA A 177 0.85 8.46 7.10
N VAL A 178 2.14 8.47 7.39
CA VAL A 178 3.09 9.45 6.87
C VAL A 178 4.38 8.76 6.43
N GLY A 179 5.05 9.36 5.45
CA GLY A 179 6.30 8.80 4.97
C GLY A 179 7.15 9.80 4.21
N MET A 180 8.47 9.61 4.25
CA MET A 180 9.44 10.28 3.40
C MET A 180 10.30 9.23 2.71
N LEU A 181 10.55 9.43 1.41
CA LEU A 181 11.45 8.63 0.61
C LEU A 181 12.55 9.53 0.06
N LEU A 182 13.80 9.11 0.16
CA LEU A 182 14.91 9.66 -0.60
C LEU A 182 15.50 8.56 -1.46
N GLN A 183 15.80 8.86 -2.72
CA GLN A 183 16.35 7.86 -3.64
C GLN A 183 17.36 8.48 -4.59
N LYS A 184 18.50 7.79 -4.70
CA LYS A 184 19.55 8.11 -5.66
C LYS A 184 19.16 7.63 -7.05
N LEU A 185 19.28 8.51 -8.03
CA LEU A 185 19.01 8.20 -9.43
C LEU A 185 20.32 7.80 -10.14
N PRO A 186 20.26 6.92 -11.15
CA PRO A 186 21.42 6.60 -11.98
C PRO A 186 21.94 7.87 -12.68
N GLY A 187 23.26 8.07 -12.63
CA GLY A 187 23.91 9.26 -13.20
C GLY A 187 23.87 9.36 -14.74
N ASP A 188 23.69 8.24 -15.44
CA ASP A 188 23.75 8.15 -16.92
C ASP A 188 22.37 8.04 -17.59
N GLY A 189 21.36 8.70 -17.03
CA GLY A 189 19.96 8.63 -17.47
C GLY A 189 19.37 9.95 -17.96
N GLY A 190 20.08 10.73 -18.80
CA GLY A 190 19.52 11.72 -19.75
C GLY A 190 18.63 12.88 -19.27
N ILE A 191 18.29 13.01 -17.99
CA ILE A 191 17.36 14.04 -17.47
C ILE A 191 18.06 15.06 -16.56
N VAL A 192 19.25 14.74 -16.05
CA VAL A 192 20.01 15.68 -15.21
C VAL A 192 20.94 16.48 -16.11
N PRO A 193 20.79 17.81 -16.23
CA PRO A 193 21.77 18.63 -16.92
C PRO A 193 23.13 18.42 -16.24
N ARG A 194 24.14 18.00 -17.02
CA ARG A 194 25.54 17.98 -16.58
C ARG A 194 25.98 19.42 -16.31
N ASN A 195 25.70 19.92 -15.12
CA ASN A 195 26.47 21.04 -14.59
C ASN A 195 27.86 20.50 -14.21
N ALA A 196 28.88 21.33 -14.38
CA ALA A 196 30.29 20.92 -14.34
C ALA A 196 30.78 20.44 -12.95
N GLU A 197 29.95 20.50 -11.92
CA GLU A 197 30.25 20.04 -10.57
C GLU A 197 29.02 19.32 -10.00
N THR A 198 28.86 18.03 -10.31
CA THR A 198 27.92 17.18 -9.58
C THR A 198 28.40 17.12 -8.13
N ASP A 199 27.59 17.56 -7.17
CA ASP A 199 27.92 17.40 -5.76
C ASP A 199 27.70 15.92 -5.38
N ILE A 200 28.79 15.15 -5.48
CA ILE A 200 28.83 13.70 -5.22
C ILE A 200 28.44 13.39 -3.77
N ASP A 201 28.63 14.34 -2.85
CA ASP A 201 28.33 14.19 -1.41
C ASP A 201 26.85 14.42 -1.08
N THR A 202 26.06 15.00 -2.01
CA THR A 202 24.65 15.33 -1.76
C THR A 202 23.87 14.13 -1.20
N TRP A 203 24.06 12.92 -1.74
CA TRP A 203 23.35 11.74 -1.27
C TRP A 203 23.63 11.40 0.21
N GLU A 204 24.90 11.38 0.60
CA GLU A 204 25.31 11.08 1.98
C GLU A 204 24.83 12.17 2.94
N ARG A 205 24.96 13.43 2.53
CA ARG A 205 24.49 14.60 3.27
C ARG A 205 22.98 14.60 3.51
N VAL A 206 22.16 14.39 2.47
CA VAL A 206 20.69 14.38 2.63
C VAL A 206 20.20 13.16 3.41
N CYS A 207 20.88 12.02 3.30
CA CYS A 207 20.59 10.86 4.15
C CYS A 207 20.93 11.12 5.61
N THR A 208 22.05 11.80 5.88
CA THR A 208 22.47 12.19 7.23
C THR A 208 21.47 13.17 7.84
N LEU A 209 21.00 14.16 7.07
CA LEU A 209 19.94 15.08 7.48
C LEU A 209 18.63 14.31 7.75
N GLY A 210 18.20 13.45 6.82
CA GLY A 210 17.01 12.63 6.97
C GLY A 210 17.05 11.71 8.19
N ALA A 211 18.22 11.19 8.57
CA ALA A 211 18.40 10.35 9.77
C ALA A 211 18.09 11.09 11.09
N THR A 212 18.04 12.43 11.08
CA THR A 212 17.62 13.23 12.24
C THR A 212 16.10 13.31 12.41
N LEU A 213 15.33 12.92 11.39
CA LEU A 213 13.88 12.99 11.40
C LEU A 213 13.29 11.91 12.32
N SER A 214 12.60 12.34 13.37
CA SER A 214 11.88 11.42 14.25
C SER A 214 10.49 11.05 13.72
N ALA A 215 9.99 9.87 14.09
CA ALA A 215 8.62 9.46 13.78
C ALA A 215 7.58 10.45 14.32
N LYS A 216 7.83 11.02 15.50
CA LYS A 216 6.96 12.04 16.11
C LYS A 216 6.87 13.30 15.26
N GLU A 217 8.01 13.82 14.80
CA GLU A 217 8.01 15.00 13.92
C GLU A 217 7.31 14.71 12.60
N LEU A 218 7.51 13.52 12.02
CA LEU A 218 6.87 13.13 10.78
C LEU A 218 5.33 13.06 10.91
N LEU A 219 4.81 12.70 12.10
CA LEU A 219 3.37 12.63 12.39
C LEU A 219 2.76 14.00 12.74
N GLU A 220 3.46 14.82 13.52
CA GLU A 220 2.93 16.06 14.10
C GLU A 220 3.15 17.30 13.23
N VAL A 221 4.15 17.28 12.36
CA VAL A 221 4.58 18.46 11.58
C VAL A 221 4.12 18.33 10.13
N GLU A 222 3.65 19.44 9.55
CA GLU A 222 3.22 19.45 8.16
C GLU A 222 4.39 19.20 7.19
N PRO A 223 4.17 18.49 6.07
CA PRO A 223 5.24 18.07 5.16
C PRO A 223 6.15 19.20 4.67
N GLU A 224 5.60 20.37 4.35
CA GLU A 224 6.37 21.55 3.93
C GLU A 224 7.34 22.03 5.01
N VAL A 225 6.94 21.97 6.28
CA VAL A 225 7.77 22.38 7.41
C VAL A 225 8.85 21.34 7.70
N VAL A 226 8.52 20.05 7.63
CA VAL A 226 9.51 18.96 7.72
C VAL A 226 10.59 19.14 6.64
N PHE A 227 10.15 19.34 5.40
CA PHE A 227 11.04 19.57 4.27
C PHE A 227 11.96 20.77 4.51
N ARG A 228 11.40 21.93 4.90
CA ARG A 228 12.18 23.14 5.16
C ARG A 228 13.18 22.94 6.29
N ARG A 229 12.83 22.22 7.36
CA ARG A 229 13.77 21.96 8.47
C ARG A 229 14.97 21.12 8.02
N LEU A 230 14.72 20.10 7.21
CA LEU A 230 15.76 19.19 6.73
C LEU A 230 16.63 19.83 5.64
N PHE A 231 16.03 20.50 4.66
CA PHE A 231 16.69 20.81 3.39
C PHE A 231 16.72 22.30 3.03
N TRP A 232 16.58 23.23 3.99
CA TRP A 232 16.58 24.68 3.69
C TRP A 232 17.84 25.21 3.02
N GLN A 233 19.00 24.56 3.21
CA GLN A 233 20.26 24.94 2.55
C GLN A 233 20.41 24.30 1.16
N GLU A 234 19.56 23.34 0.83
CA GLU A 234 19.61 22.63 -0.44
C GLU A 234 18.82 23.38 -1.51
N ASN A 235 19.36 23.38 -2.74
CA ASN A 235 18.62 23.88 -3.89
C ASN A 235 17.69 22.78 -4.40
N VAL A 236 16.42 22.84 -4.00
CA VAL A 236 15.42 21.80 -4.30
C VAL A 236 14.31 22.35 -5.18
N GLN A 237 13.96 21.59 -6.20
CA GLN A 237 12.79 21.83 -7.03
C GLN A 237 11.60 21.01 -6.51
N HIS A 238 10.48 21.66 -6.21
CA HIS A 238 9.21 21.01 -5.89
C HIS A 238 8.35 20.82 -7.14
N PHE A 239 7.58 19.74 -7.17
CA PHE A 239 6.59 19.46 -8.21
C PHE A 239 5.17 19.73 -7.71
N GLU A 240 4.17 19.66 -8.58
CA GLU A 240 2.78 19.76 -8.14
C GLU A 240 2.41 18.60 -7.20
N PRO A 241 1.78 18.89 -6.05
CA PRO A 241 1.31 17.85 -5.17
C PRO A 241 0.16 17.05 -5.78
N ALA A 242 0.13 15.76 -5.47
CA ALA A 242 -0.93 14.85 -5.87
C ALA A 242 -1.78 14.46 -4.65
N GLY A 243 -3.10 14.49 -4.80
CA GLY A 243 -4.04 14.06 -3.77
C GLY A 243 -4.23 12.54 -3.78
N THR A 244 -4.41 11.95 -2.61
CA THR A 244 -4.76 10.53 -2.46
C THR A 244 -6.22 10.39 -2.04
N ARG A 245 -6.81 9.22 -2.28
CA ARG A 245 -8.15 8.93 -1.78
C ARG A 245 -8.31 7.45 -1.47
N PHE A 246 -9.18 7.13 -0.53
CA PHE A 246 -9.67 5.76 -0.40
C PHE A 246 -10.53 5.41 -1.62
N GLN A 247 -10.37 4.20 -2.16
CA GLN A 247 -11.31 3.67 -3.16
C GLN A 247 -11.33 2.14 -3.12
N CYS A 248 -12.54 1.57 -3.09
CA CYS A 248 -12.71 0.14 -3.27
C CYS A 248 -13.33 -0.17 -4.64
N SER A 249 -12.85 -1.24 -5.28
CA SER A 249 -13.37 -1.70 -6.57
C SER A 249 -14.35 -2.89 -6.44
N CYS A 250 -14.84 -3.21 -5.24
CA CYS A 250 -15.84 -4.26 -5.05
C CYS A 250 -17.17 -3.87 -5.70
N SER A 251 -17.91 -4.86 -6.21
CA SER A 251 -19.25 -4.66 -6.71
C SER A 251 -20.04 -5.97 -6.58
N ARG A 252 -21.37 -5.89 -6.65
CA ARG A 252 -22.23 -7.07 -6.57
C ARG A 252 -21.91 -8.08 -7.68
N GLU A 253 -21.56 -7.60 -8.87
CA GLU A 253 -21.18 -8.44 -10.01
C GLU A 253 -19.89 -9.22 -9.74
N LYS A 254 -18.88 -8.59 -9.14
CA LYS A 254 -17.62 -9.26 -8.77
C LYS A 254 -17.83 -10.30 -7.68
N VAL A 255 -18.67 -9.99 -6.69
CA VAL A 255 -19.04 -10.95 -5.64
C VAL A 255 -19.83 -12.12 -6.22
N GLY A 256 -20.78 -11.85 -7.13
CA GLY A 256 -21.52 -12.89 -7.85
C GLY A 256 -20.61 -13.77 -8.72
N ALA A 257 -19.60 -13.20 -9.39
CA ALA A 257 -18.61 -13.97 -10.13
C ALA A 257 -17.78 -14.89 -9.21
N MET A 258 -17.42 -14.42 -8.02
CA MET A 258 -16.76 -15.25 -7.00
C MET A 258 -17.65 -16.40 -6.54
N LEU A 259 -18.93 -16.15 -6.25
CA LEU A 259 -19.91 -17.19 -5.91
C LEU A 259 -20.06 -18.24 -7.01
N ARG A 260 -20.05 -17.82 -8.28
CA ARG A 260 -20.07 -18.75 -9.42
C ARG A 260 -18.84 -19.65 -9.47
N MET A 261 -17.65 -19.12 -9.15
CA MET A 261 -16.41 -19.90 -9.10
C MET A 261 -16.39 -20.91 -7.95
N LEU A 262 -17.07 -20.62 -6.83
CA LEU A 262 -17.22 -21.55 -5.72
C LEU A 262 -18.09 -22.76 -6.10
N GLY A 263 -19.07 -22.55 -6.97
CA GLY A 263 -19.94 -23.61 -7.50
C GLY A 263 -21.31 -23.65 -6.83
N ARG A 264 -22.31 -24.12 -7.58
CA ARG A 264 -23.71 -24.06 -7.16
C ARG A 264 -24.01 -24.85 -5.90
N GLU A 265 -23.44 -26.05 -5.78
CA GLU A 265 -23.70 -26.93 -4.63
C GLU A 265 -23.28 -26.29 -3.30
N GLU A 266 -22.11 -25.65 -3.28
CA GLU A 266 -21.60 -24.97 -2.08
C GLU A 266 -22.50 -23.79 -1.70
N VAL A 267 -22.87 -22.95 -2.68
CA VAL A 267 -23.73 -21.78 -2.44
C VAL A 267 -25.14 -22.18 -2.01
N ASP A 268 -25.74 -23.18 -2.67
CA ASP A 268 -27.07 -23.69 -2.31
C ASP A 268 -27.07 -24.29 -0.89
N SER A 269 -25.97 -24.93 -0.46
CA SER A 269 -25.87 -25.48 0.90
C SER A 269 -25.96 -24.39 1.98
N VAL A 270 -25.32 -23.24 1.75
CA VAL A 270 -25.39 -22.07 2.64
C VAL A 270 -26.80 -21.49 2.68
N ILE A 271 -27.48 -21.43 1.53
CA ILE A 271 -28.88 -20.98 1.45
C ILE A 271 -29.80 -21.89 2.27
N VAL A 272 -29.62 -23.21 2.19
CA VAL A 272 -30.43 -24.16 2.96
C VAL A 272 -30.20 -23.99 4.47
N GLU A 273 -28.97 -23.73 4.89
CA GLU A 273 -28.64 -23.55 6.31
C GLU A 273 -29.11 -22.19 6.87
N ARG A 274 -28.94 -21.10 6.12
CA ARG A 274 -29.05 -19.71 6.64
C ARG A 274 -30.09 -18.84 5.94
N GLY A 275 -30.72 -19.33 4.87
CA GLY A 275 -31.73 -18.64 4.07
C GLY A 275 -31.19 -17.60 3.08
N HIS A 276 -29.97 -17.11 3.28
CA HIS A 276 -29.28 -16.14 2.41
C HIS A 276 -27.76 -16.35 2.49
N VAL A 277 -27.05 -15.81 1.49
CA VAL A 277 -25.58 -15.78 1.47
C VAL A 277 -25.13 -14.35 1.76
N GLU A 278 -24.35 -14.16 2.82
CA GLU A 278 -23.80 -12.88 3.22
C GLU A 278 -22.27 -12.85 3.02
N ILE A 279 -21.78 -11.86 2.30
CA ILE A 279 -20.35 -11.65 2.04
C ILE A 279 -19.97 -10.22 2.40
N HIS A 280 -18.89 -10.06 3.14
CA HIS A 280 -18.29 -8.77 3.44
C HIS A 280 -17.04 -8.56 2.59
N CYS A 281 -16.90 -7.38 1.98
CA CYS A 281 -15.66 -7.05 1.29
C CYS A 281 -14.50 -6.91 2.29
N GLU A 282 -13.38 -7.59 2.04
CA GLU A 282 -12.22 -7.54 2.94
C GLU A 282 -11.59 -6.14 3.06
N PHE A 283 -11.78 -5.26 2.06
CA PHE A 283 -11.22 -3.91 2.05
C PHE A 283 -12.18 -2.86 2.61
N CYS A 284 -13.38 -2.75 2.05
CA CYS A 284 -14.32 -1.70 2.45
C CYS A 284 -15.34 -2.13 3.49
N ASN A 285 -15.36 -3.41 3.87
CA ASN A 285 -16.36 -4.00 4.77
C ASN A 285 -17.83 -3.82 4.31
N GLN A 286 -18.04 -3.53 3.03
CA GLN A 286 -19.37 -3.48 2.44
C GLN A 286 -20.00 -4.88 2.50
N ARG A 287 -21.22 -4.94 3.04
CA ARG A 287 -22.05 -6.15 3.08
C ARG A 287 -22.78 -6.34 1.75
N TYR A 288 -22.67 -7.55 1.20
CA TYR A 288 -23.41 -8.03 0.03
C TYR A 288 -24.24 -9.23 0.44
N GLU A 289 -25.54 -9.18 0.15
CA GLU A 289 -26.49 -10.22 0.49
C GLU A 289 -27.13 -10.79 -0.78
N PHE A 290 -27.15 -12.11 -0.91
CA PHE A 290 -27.76 -12.83 -2.01
C PHE A 290 -28.83 -13.76 -1.46
N ASP A 291 -30.08 -13.53 -1.85
CA ASP A 291 -31.21 -14.36 -1.49
C ASP A 291 -31.31 -15.60 -2.42
N PRO A 292 -32.25 -16.54 -2.20
CA PRO A 292 -32.40 -17.70 -3.06
C PRO A 292 -32.72 -17.37 -4.53
N VAL A 293 -33.39 -16.24 -4.79
CA VAL A 293 -33.73 -15.79 -6.15
C VAL A 293 -32.49 -15.24 -6.84
N ASP A 294 -31.69 -14.44 -6.14
CA ASP A 294 -30.41 -13.94 -6.62
C ASP A 294 -29.46 -15.09 -6.97
N VAL A 295 -29.33 -16.09 -6.08
CA VAL A 295 -28.50 -17.27 -6.30
C VAL A 295 -29.00 -18.08 -7.50
N ALA A 296 -30.31 -18.29 -7.63
CA ALA A 296 -30.88 -18.95 -8.80
C ALA A 296 -30.55 -18.18 -10.09
N GLN A 297 -30.65 -16.85 -10.09
CA GLN A 297 -30.29 -16.02 -11.25
C GLN A 297 -28.80 -16.10 -11.59
N LEU A 298 -27.91 -16.10 -10.59
CA LEU A 298 -26.47 -16.23 -10.79
C LEU A 298 -26.09 -17.51 -11.55
N PHE A 299 -26.80 -18.61 -11.32
CA PHE A 299 -26.53 -19.91 -11.95
C PHE A 299 -27.43 -20.24 -13.14
N ALA A 300 -28.53 -19.50 -13.36
CA ALA A 300 -29.43 -19.70 -14.49
C ALA A 300 -28.91 -19.13 -15.82
N ALA A 301 -27.91 -18.24 -15.80
CA ALA A 301 -27.39 -17.60 -17.00
C ALA A 301 -26.08 -18.22 -17.52
N PRO A 302 -26.12 -19.12 -18.53
CA PRO A 302 -24.98 -19.30 -19.42
C PRO A 302 -24.98 -18.13 -20.42
N GLY A 303 -24.21 -17.08 -20.13
CA GLY A 303 -23.85 -16.05 -21.12
C GLY A 303 -24.94 -15.07 -21.55
N VAL A 304 -25.42 -14.21 -20.64
CA VAL A 304 -26.08 -12.95 -21.04
C VAL A 304 -25.11 -11.80 -20.80
N GLU A 305 -24.17 -11.63 -21.72
CA GLU A 305 -23.64 -10.31 -22.01
C GLU A 305 -24.76 -9.50 -22.69
N THR A 306 -24.87 -8.23 -22.33
CA THR A 306 -25.81 -7.20 -22.83
C THR A 306 -27.22 -7.24 -22.25
N GLY A 307 -27.59 -6.18 -21.50
CA GLY A 307 -29.01 -5.85 -21.30
C GLY A 307 -29.45 -5.26 -19.97
N ILE A 308 -28.59 -4.82 -19.05
CA ILE A 308 -29.02 -4.03 -17.88
C ILE A 308 -28.28 -2.71 -17.90
N ALA A 309 -29.02 -1.63 -18.21
CA ALA A 309 -28.52 -0.27 -18.09
C ALA A 309 -28.07 -0.04 -16.63
N PRO A 310 -26.88 0.55 -16.39
CA PRO A 310 -26.41 0.79 -15.04
C PRO A 310 -27.37 1.77 -14.36
N ALA A 311 -27.96 1.33 -13.24
CA ALA A 311 -28.45 2.28 -12.25
C ALA A 311 -27.24 3.05 -11.74
N THR A 312 -27.29 4.38 -11.91
CA THR A 312 -26.36 5.41 -11.45
C THR A 312 -25.13 4.92 -10.69
N ASP A 313 -23.98 5.10 -11.35
CA ASP A 313 -22.61 4.86 -10.89
C ASP A 313 -22.35 5.60 -9.55
N GLN A 314 -22.73 4.99 -8.42
CA GLN A 314 -22.24 5.37 -7.10
C GLN A 314 -20.99 4.54 -6.81
N ARG A 315 -19.87 5.05 -7.32
CA ARG A 315 -18.53 4.67 -6.83
C ARG A 315 -18.39 5.28 -5.43
N HIS A 316 -18.20 4.43 -4.43
CA HIS A 316 -17.93 4.82 -3.04
C HIS A 316 -16.43 4.77 -2.73
#